data_AF-A0A1G1LNE3-F1
#
_entry.id   AF-A0A1G1LNE3-F1
#
_cell.length_a   1.000
_cell.length_b   1.000
_cell.length_c   1.000
_cell.angle_alpha   90.00
_cell.angle_beta   90.00
_cell.angle_gamma   90.00
#
_symmetry.space_group_name_H-M   'P 1'
#
loop_
_entity.id
_entity.type
_entity.pdbx_description
1 polymer ?
#
loop_
_entity_poly.entity_id
_entity_poly.type
_entity_poly.pdbx_seq_one_letter_code
_entity_poly.pdbx_strand_id
1 'polypeptide(L)' 'MERLLTAKQVSALIEVKPSTVYQWVHVGLIPYVKIGKCVRFKKDELFRWIDKNHRRERVSFKSVERTLEKRPSAQKEFF' A
#
# COMPACT_ATOMS: atom_id res chain seq x y z
N MET A 1 15.36 22.96 -0.52
CA MET A 1 13.93 22.67 -0.78
C MET A 1 13.83 21.27 -1.37
N GLU A 2 12.99 20.42 -0.82
CA GLU A 2 12.77 19.07 -1.36
C GLU A 2 11.79 19.12 -2.55
N ARG A 3 12.04 18.31 -3.58
CA ARG A 3 11.21 18.24 -4.79
C ARG A 3 9.87 17.56 -4.47
N LEU A 4 8.77 18.20 -4.86
CA LEU A 4 7.44 17.60 -4.75
C LEU A 4 7.20 16.55 -5.85
N LEU A 5 6.48 15.49 -5.49
CA LEU A 5 6.07 14.43 -6.39
C LEU A 5 4.76 14.78 -7.10
N THR A 6 4.62 14.28 -8.33
CA THR A 6 3.36 14.30 -9.10
C THR A 6 2.52 13.07 -8.78
N ALA A 7 1.22 13.10 -9.10
CA ALA A 7 0.35 11.93 -8.96
C ALA A 7 0.88 10.70 -9.72
N LYS A 8 1.50 10.89 -10.89
CA LYS A 8 2.13 9.81 -11.67
C LYS A 8 3.33 9.19 -10.96
N GLN A 9 4.13 9.99 -10.28
CA GLN A 9 5.27 9.47 -9.51
C GLN A 9 4.79 8.73 -8.25
N VAL A 10 3.79 9.26 -7.56
CA VAL A 10 3.17 8.58 -6.42
C VAL A 10 2.55 7.26 -6.84
N SER A 11 1.81 7.24 -7.94
CA SER A 11 1.16 6.03 -8.45
C SER A 11 2.18 4.94 -8.81
N ALA A 12 3.32 5.33 -9.40
CA ALA A 12 4.41 4.41 -9.68
C ALA A 12 5.11 3.90 -8.40
N LEU A 13 5.24 4.75 -7.38
CA LEU A 13 5.93 4.41 -6.13
C LEU A 13 5.18 3.35 -5.31
N ILE A 14 3.85 3.44 -5.27
CA ILE A 14 3.00 2.52 -4.48
C ILE A 14 2.25 1.51 -5.36
N GLU A 15 2.61 1.43 -6.64
CA GLU A 15 2.06 0.49 -7.64
C GLU A 15 0.51 0.51 -7.75
N VAL A 16 -0.07 1.70 -7.91
CA VAL A 16 -1.51 1.87 -8.16
C VAL A 16 -1.78 2.65 -9.44
N LYS A 17 -3.03 2.67 -9.90
CA LYS A 17 -3.43 3.52 -11.02
C LYS A 17 -3.39 5.00 -10.62
N PRO A 18 -2.96 5.94 -11.50
CA PRO A 18 -3.02 7.37 -11.21
C PRO A 18 -4.43 7.86 -10.84
N SER A 19 -5.48 7.27 -11.43
CA SER A 19 -6.88 7.56 -11.09
C SER A 19 -7.20 7.26 -9.64
N THR A 20 -6.64 6.20 -9.06
CA THR A 20 -6.78 5.86 -7.64
C THR A 20 -6.15 6.94 -6.76
N VAL A 21 -4.97 7.45 -7.12
CA VAL A 21 -4.33 8.56 -6.38
C VAL A 21 -5.20 9.82 -6.43
N TYR A 22 -5.77 10.16 -7.60
CA TYR A 22 -6.70 11.29 -7.70
C TYR A 22 -7.97 11.08 -6.88
N GLN A 23 -8.53 9.86 -6.88
CA GLN A 23 -9.69 9.53 -6.06
C GLN A 23 -9.38 9.73 -4.57
N TRP A 24 -8.22 9.26 -4.10
CA TRP A 24 -7.79 9.45 -2.71
C TRP A 24 -7.62 10.91 -2.35
N VAL A 25 -7.11 11.75 -3.26
CA VAL A 25 -7.05 13.21 -3.06
C VAL A 25 -8.46 13.78 -2.94
N HIS A 26 -9.37 13.37 -3.83
CA HIS A 26 -10.75 13.85 -3.85
C HIS A 26 -11.49 13.53 -2.55
N VAL A 27 -11.32 12.31 -2.01
CA VAL A 27 -11.91 11.90 -0.72
C VAL A 27 -11.09 12.29 0.51
N GLY A 28 -9.96 12.99 0.34
CA GLY A 28 -9.11 13.44 1.45
C GLY A 28 -8.34 12.34 2.18
N LEU A 29 -8.10 11.19 1.55
CA LEU A 29 -7.47 10.02 2.17
C LEU A 29 -5.94 10.14 2.22
N ILE A 30 -5.31 10.75 1.22
CA ILE A 30 -3.85 10.85 1.06
C ILE A 30 -3.39 12.31 1.27
N PRO A 31 -2.28 12.59 1.97
CA PRO A 31 -1.79 13.95 2.16
C PRO A 31 -1.33 14.56 0.83
N TYR A 32 -1.69 15.83 0.58
CA TYR A 32 -1.33 16.52 -0.66
C TYR A 32 -1.15 18.02 -0.46
N VAL A 33 -0.45 18.65 -1.39
CA VAL A 33 -0.29 20.10 -1.52
C VAL A 33 -0.99 20.55 -2.79
N LYS A 34 -1.92 21.50 -2.66
CA LYS A 34 -2.63 22.10 -3.79
C LYS A 34 -1.93 23.38 -4.23
N ILE A 35 -1.55 23.43 -5.51
CA ILE A 35 -0.89 24.59 -6.13
C ILE A 35 -1.71 24.96 -7.37
N GLY A 36 -2.69 25.86 -7.21
CA GLY A 36 -3.68 26.17 -8.24
C GLY A 36 -4.47 24.92 -8.66
N LYS A 37 -4.39 24.55 -9.94
CA LYS A 37 -5.03 23.33 -10.49
C LYS A 37 -4.20 22.06 -10.29
N CYS A 38 -2.98 22.21 -9.81
CA CYS A 38 -2.01 21.12 -9.68
C CYS A 38 -2.03 20.52 -8.28
N VAL A 39 -2.00 19.19 -8.21
CA VAL A 39 -1.82 18.43 -6.97
C VAL A 39 -0.39 17.92 -6.90
N ARG A 40 0.23 18.05 -5.74
CA ARG A 40 1.60 17.63 -5.47
C ARG A 40 1.69 16.90 -4.14
N PHE A 41 2.74 16.13 -3.95
CA PHE A 41 2.92 15.31 -2.75
C PHE A 41 4.32 15.53 -2.21
N LYS A 42 4.43 15.81 -0.90
CA LYS A 42 5.73 15.76 -0.25
C LYS A 42 6.09 14.31 0.02
N LYS A 43 7.34 13.95 -0.27
CA LYS A 43 7.82 12.56 -0.18
C LYS A 43 7.73 12.05 1.25
N ASP A 44 8.22 12.83 2.19
CA ASP A 44 8.24 12.51 3.62
C ASP A 44 6.83 12.35 4.23
N GLU A 45 5.87 13.22 3.90
CA GLU A 45 4.47 13.08 4.33
C GLU A 45 3.80 11.84 3.74
N LEU A 46 4.09 11.53 2.47
CA LEU A 46 3.58 10.33 1.82
C LEU A 46 4.06 9.05 2.52
N PHE A 47 5.36 8.95 2.83
CA PHE A 47 5.89 7.79 3.56
C PHE A 47 5.32 7.67 4.97
N ARG A 48 5.22 8.77 5.72
CA ARG A 48 4.55 8.77 7.04
C ARG A 48 3.11 8.30 6.96
N TRP A 49 2.39 8.67 5.89
CA TRP A 49 1.04 8.18 5.64
C TRP A 49 1.02 6.68 5.35
N ILE A 50 1.95 6.15 4.55
CA ILE A 50 2.07 4.70 4.31
C ILE A 50 2.28 3.96 5.63
N ASP A 51 3.25 4.40 6.43
CA ASP A 51 3.57 3.78 7.73
C ASP A 51 2.38 3.81 8.70
N LYS A 52 1.62 4.91 8.72
CA LYS A 52 0.41 5.03 9.55
C LYS A 52 -0.70 4.05 9.10
N ASN A 53 -0.80 3.76 7.81
CA ASN A 53 -1.81 2.86 7.26
C ASN A 53 -1.35 1.39 7.21
N HIS A 54 -0.09 1.11 7.56
CA HIS A 54 0.41 -0.25 7.65
C HIS A 54 -0.31 -1.01 8.78
N ARG A 55 -1.26 -1.87 8.40
CA ARG A 55 -1.91 -2.78 9.35
C ARG A 55 -0.95 -3.90 9.70
N ARG A 56 -0.49 -3.95 10.96
CA ARG A 56 0.19 -5.13 11.47
C ARG A 56 -0.80 -6.29 11.47
N GLU A 57 -0.50 -7.33 10.71
CA GLU A 57 -1.23 -8.59 10.72
C GLU A 57 -1.36 -9.09 12.18
N ARG A 58 -2.55 -9.50 12.61
CA ARG A 58 -2.77 -10.01 13.97
C ARG A 58 -2.29 -11.46 14.16
N VAL A 59 -1.90 -12.12 13.07
CA VAL A 59 -1.45 -13.51 13.11
C VAL A 59 0.06 -13.60 13.28
N SER A 60 0.48 -14.34 14.31
CA SER A 60 1.86 -14.73 14.50
C SER A 60 2.27 -15.73 13.43
N PHE A 61 3.49 -15.60 12.89
CA PHE A 61 4.09 -16.59 12.00
C PHE A 61 4.01 -18.03 12.57
N LYS A 62 4.17 -18.20 13.89
CA LYS A 62 4.01 -19.51 14.56
C LYS A 62 2.61 -20.11 14.47
N SER A 63 1.58 -19.28 14.30
CA SER A 63 0.20 -19.75 14.15
C SER A 63 -0.09 -20.16 12.71
N VAL A 64 0.51 -19.46 11.74
CA VAL A 64 0.45 -19.80 10.33
C VAL A 64 1.21 -21.10 10.07
N GLU A 65 2.44 -21.22 10.57
CA GLU A 65 3.30 -22.40 10.46
C GLU A 65 2.58 -23.66 10.96
N ARG A 66 2.01 -23.61 12.17
CA ARG A 66 1.21 -24.71 12.75
C ARG A 66 -0.02 -25.09 11.92
N THR A 67 -0.60 -24.14 11.18
CA THR A 67 -1.76 -24.40 10.31
C THR A 67 -1.32 -25.05 8.99
N LEU A 68 -0.15 -24.67 8.47
CA LEU A 68 0.43 -25.23 7.27
C LEU A 68 1.01 -26.64 7.51
N GLU A 69 1.67 -26.87 8.64
CA GLU A 69 2.19 -28.18 9.07
C GLU A 69 1.07 -29.23 9.27
N LYS A 70 -0.15 -28.79 9.59
CA LYS A 70 -1.31 -29.66 9.79
C LYS A 70 -1.99 -30.15 8.51
N ARG A 71 -1.47 -29.82 7.32
CA ARG A 71 -1.88 -30.48 6.08
C ARG A 71 -0.97 -31.70 5.88
N PRO A 72 -1.37 -32.93 6.27
CA PRO A 72 -0.73 -34.09 5.68
C PRO A 72 -0.99 -34.01 4.17
N SER A 73 0.09 -34.11 3.41
CA SER A 73 0.04 -34.29 1.96
C SER A 73 -0.89 -35.45 1.65
N ALA A 74 -2.12 -35.14 1.20
CA ALA A 74 -2.97 -36.11 0.54
C ALA A 74 -2.39 -36.36 -0.86
N GLN A 75 -1.23 -37.02 -0.91
CA GLN A 75 -0.85 -37.84 -2.04
C GLN A 75 -1.77 -39.05 -2.01
N LYS A 76 -2.92 -38.95 -2.68
CA LYS A 76 -3.55 -40.13 -3.26
C LYS A 76 -3.24 -40.10 -4.73
N GLU A 77 -2.22 -40.89 -5.07
CA GLU A 77 -2.06 -41.41 -6.41
C GLU A 77 -3.41 -42.00 -6.85
N PHE A 78 -3.89 -41.55 -8.01
CA PHE A 78 -4.90 -42.28 -8.76
C PHE A 78 -4.21 -42.77 -10.03
N PHE A 79 -3.96 -44.07 -9.99
CA PHE A 79 -3.62 -44.96 -11.10
C PHE A 79 -4.72 -44.91 -12.17
#